data_AF-A0AB35MT99-F1
#
_entry.id   AF-A0AB35MT99-F1
#
_cell.length_a   1.000
_cell.length_b   1.000
_cell.length_c   1.000
_cell.angle_alpha   90.00
_cell.angle_beta   90.00
_cell.angle_gamma   90.00
#
_symmetry.space_group_name_H-M   'P 1'
#
loop_
_entity.id
_entity.type
_entity.pdbx_description
1 polymer ?
#
loop_
_entity_poly.entity_id
_entity_poly.type
_entity_poly.pdbx_seq_one_letter_code
_entity_poly.pdbx_strand_id
1 'polypeptide(L)'
;MSLVSDLKNVDGFFTSTLLVLVLAIIGPGVLTIYLFLPDLFKSLDNIKFILFSVSLSLPIFILNGAFVPSLFPENEHDFQTSGLLTGAISSLISYTCLLVTYWLKIDFEYHLMMLVSIEAVFILFCIVYHYTQVAPLNKNA
;
A
#
# COMPACT_ATOMS: atom_id res chain seq x y z
N MET A 1 28.89 6.85 20.73
CA MET A 1 28.06 6.12 19.75
C MET A 1 28.38 6.72 18.40
N SER A 2 28.97 5.95 17.48
CA SER A 2 29.36 6.48 16.17
C SER A 2 28.30 6.08 15.15
N LEU A 3 28.01 6.97 14.19
CA LEU A 3 27.10 6.70 13.06
C LEU A 3 27.38 5.36 12.35
N VAL A 4 28.62 4.88 12.44
CA VAL A 4 29.08 3.60 11.87
C VAL A 4 28.61 2.38 12.69
N SER A 5 28.45 2.49 14.02
CA SER A 5 27.86 1.40 14.82
C SER A 5 26.36 1.28 14.61
N ASP A 6 25.66 2.40 14.40
CA ASP A 6 24.22 2.41 14.17
C ASP A 6 23.87 1.93 12.76
N LEU A 7 24.73 2.21 11.75
CA LEU A 7 24.62 1.65 10.40
C LEU A 7 24.91 0.14 10.34
N LYS A 8 25.75 -0.39 11.24
CA LYS A 8 26.01 -1.84 11.34
C LYS A 8 24.86 -2.62 11.99
N ASN A 9 23.96 -1.91 12.65
CA ASN A 9 22.77 -2.44 13.31
C ASN A 9 21.48 -2.07 12.56
N VAL A 10 21.58 -1.72 11.26
CA VAL A 10 20.38 -1.65 10.42
C VAL A 10 19.84 -3.07 10.33
N ASP A 11 18.82 -3.33 11.16
CA ASP A 11 18.10 -4.59 11.20
C ASP A 11 17.69 -4.96 9.78
N GLY A 12 17.98 -6.21 9.37
CA GLY A 12 17.53 -6.72 8.07
C GLY A 12 16.03 -6.54 7.87
N PHE A 13 15.27 -6.56 8.97
CA PHE A 13 13.85 -6.28 9.02
C PHE A 13 13.50 -4.84 8.60
N PHE A 14 14.24 -3.83 9.08
CA PHE A 14 14.05 -2.43 8.68
C PHE A 14 14.28 -2.24 7.17
N THR A 15 15.36 -2.81 6.65
CA THR A 15 15.67 -2.74 5.21
C THR A 15 14.59 -3.41 4.36
N SER A 16 14.10 -4.58 4.80
CA SER A 16 13.02 -5.30 4.10
C SER A 16 11.71 -4.52 4.12
N THR A 17 11.38 -3.86 5.23
CA THR A 17 10.17 -3.05 5.38
C THR A 17 10.22 -1.85 4.44
N LEU A 18 11.36 -1.16 4.37
CA LEU A 18 11.56 -0.02 3.46
C LEU A 18 11.44 -0.48 2.00
N LEU A 19 12.04 -1.62 1.64
CA LEU A 19 11.96 -2.18 0.30
C LEU A 19 10.52 -2.53 -0.09
N VAL A 20 9.76 -3.17 0.79
CA VAL A 20 8.34 -3.48 0.57
C VAL A 20 7.51 -2.20 0.41
N LEU A 21 7.76 -1.19 1.23
CA LEU A 21 7.14 0.14 1.11
C LEU A 21 7.39 0.76 -0.26
N VAL A 22 8.64 0.76 -0.71
CA VAL A 22 9.02 1.30 -2.02
C VAL A 22 8.37 0.52 -3.15
N LEU A 23 8.34 -0.81 -3.07
CA LEU A 23 7.70 -1.65 -4.09
C LEU A 23 6.17 -1.47 -4.11
N ALA A 24 5.56 -1.30 -2.95
CA ALA A 24 4.12 -1.08 -2.82
C ALA A 24 3.67 0.26 -3.41
N ILE A 25 4.53 1.27 -3.37
CA ILE A 25 4.20 2.61 -3.85
C ILE A 25 4.63 2.79 -5.32
N ILE A 26 5.82 2.34 -5.71
CA ILE A 26 6.33 2.56 -7.07
C ILE A 26 5.82 1.48 -8.03
N GLY A 27 5.89 0.21 -7.64
CA GLY A 27 5.57 -0.91 -8.53
C GLY A 27 4.19 -0.84 -9.21
N PRO A 28 3.08 -0.75 -8.45
CA PRO A 28 1.75 -0.70 -9.05
C PRO A 28 1.55 0.54 -9.91
N GLY A 29 2.04 1.72 -9.48
CA GLY A 29 1.94 2.95 -10.27
C GLY A 29 2.66 2.87 -11.62
N VAL A 30 3.85 2.25 -11.67
CA VAL A 30 4.60 2.03 -12.92
C VAL A 30 3.80 1.15 -13.87
N LEU A 31 3.21 0.08 -13.35
CA LEU A 31 2.39 -0.85 -14.14
C LEU A 31 1.10 -0.21 -14.63
N THR A 32 0.44 0.62 -13.82
CA THR A 32 -0.72 1.41 -14.23
C THR A 32 -0.35 2.33 -15.39
N ILE A 33 0.75 3.08 -15.29
CA ILE A 33 1.18 3.97 -16.38
C ILE A 33 1.51 3.17 -17.63
N TYR A 34 2.23 2.06 -17.48
CA TYR A 34 2.59 1.20 -18.62
C TYR A 34 1.35 0.63 -19.33
N LEU A 35 0.34 0.21 -18.57
CA LEU A 35 -0.86 -0.44 -19.11
C LEU A 35 -1.81 0.55 -19.79
N PHE A 36 -2.04 1.72 -19.20
CA PHE A 36 -3.08 2.65 -19.65
C PHE A 36 -2.56 3.90 -20.34
N LEU A 37 -1.32 4.32 -20.05
CA LEU A 37 -0.77 5.61 -20.47
C LEU A 37 0.64 5.43 -21.09
N PRO A 38 0.80 4.58 -22.13
CA PRO A 38 2.11 4.27 -22.70
C PRO A 38 2.79 5.48 -23.35
N ASP A 39 2.04 6.50 -23.74
CA ASP A 39 2.61 7.74 -24.31
C ASP A 39 3.26 8.64 -23.24
N LEU A 40 2.73 8.61 -22.00
CA LEU A 40 3.37 9.27 -20.86
C LEU A 40 4.70 8.60 -20.50
N PHE A 41 4.77 7.27 -20.64
CA PHE A 41 6.01 6.52 -20.40
C PHE A 41 7.16 6.99 -21.29
N LYS A 42 6.88 7.38 -22.54
CA LYS A 42 7.90 7.82 -23.51
C LYS A 42 8.25 9.31 -23.41
N SER A 43 7.34 10.12 -22.87
CA SER A 43 7.47 11.59 -22.87
C SER A 43 7.95 12.17 -21.54
N LEU A 44 7.82 11.44 -20.43
CA LEU A 44 8.23 11.89 -19.11
C LEU A 44 9.71 11.58 -18.82
N ASP A 45 10.41 12.53 -18.22
CA ASP A 45 11.71 12.31 -17.60
C ASP A 45 11.60 11.31 -16.43
N ASN A 46 12.65 10.52 -16.18
CA ASN A 46 12.67 9.47 -15.15
C ASN A 46 12.14 9.92 -13.78
N ILE A 47 12.49 11.13 -13.32
CA ILE A 47 12.06 11.67 -12.04
C ILE A 47 10.54 11.95 -12.04
N LYS A 48 10.04 12.57 -13.11
CA LYS A 48 8.61 12.87 -13.26
C LYS A 48 7.79 11.59 -13.36
N PHE A 49 8.32 10.59 -14.05
CA PHE A 49 7.72 9.27 -14.15
C PHE A 49 7.58 8.60 -12.78
N ILE A 50 8.64 8.58 -11.96
CA ILE A 50 8.60 8.03 -10.61
C ILE A 50 7.59 8.81 -9.74
N LEU A 51 7.60 10.15 -9.79
CA LEU A 51 6.66 10.97 -9.01
C LEU A 51 5.20 10.71 -9.41
N PHE A 52 4.93 10.58 -10.71
CA PHE A 52 3.58 10.29 -11.19
C PHE A 52 3.13 8.89 -10.77
N SER A 53 4.02 7.89 -10.92
CA SER A 53 3.80 6.53 -10.43
C SER A 53 3.49 6.51 -8.94
N VAL A 54 4.29 7.20 -8.14
CA VAL A 54 4.06 7.33 -6.70
C VAL A 54 2.69 7.97 -6.45
N SER A 55 2.33 9.05 -7.15
CA SER A 55 1.04 9.72 -6.91
C SER A 55 -0.19 8.85 -7.20
N LEU A 56 -0.08 7.87 -8.10
CA LEU A 56 -1.18 6.95 -8.41
C LEU A 56 -1.40 5.94 -7.27
N SER A 57 -0.32 5.42 -6.67
CA SER A 57 -0.39 4.38 -5.64
C SER A 57 -0.42 4.94 -4.22
N LEU A 58 0.07 6.16 -4.00
CA LEU A 58 0.21 6.78 -2.68
C LEU A 58 -1.14 6.92 -1.94
N PRO A 59 -2.26 7.34 -2.56
CA PRO A 59 -3.54 7.44 -1.86
C PRO A 59 -4.00 6.11 -1.27
N ILE A 60 -3.80 5.02 -2.02
CA ILE A 60 -4.12 3.64 -1.60
C ILE A 60 -3.28 3.26 -0.39
N PHE A 61 -1.97 3.53 -0.48
CA PHE A 61 -1.05 3.24 0.61
C PHE A 61 -1.39 4.03 1.88
N ILE A 62 -1.72 5.32 1.76
CA ILE A 62 -2.10 6.17 2.89
C ILE A 62 -3.40 5.69 3.53
N LEU A 63 -4.41 5.36 2.71
CA LEU A 63 -5.68 4.84 3.22
C LEU A 63 -5.47 3.53 3.99
N ASN A 64 -4.76 2.57 3.40
CA ASN A 64 -4.42 1.33 4.09
C ASN A 64 -3.61 1.59 5.36
N GLY A 65 -2.63 2.49 5.32
CA GLY A 65 -1.82 2.82 6.50
C GLY A 65 -2.61 3.42 7.65
N ALA A 66 -3.72 4.10 7.35
CA ALA A 66 -4.63 4.64 8.36
C ALA A 66 -5.54 3.56 8.96
N PHE A 67 -5.99 2.57 8.18
CA PHE A 67 -6.99 1.59 8.61
C PHE A 67 -6.43 0.22 9.00
N VAL A 68 -5.33 -0.24 8.42
CA VAL A 68 -4.68 -1.52 8.76
C VAL A 68 -4.32 -1.62 10.24
N PRO A 69 -3.83 -0.57 10.92
CA PRO A 69 -3.57 -0.64 12.36
C PRO A 69 -4.82 -1.04 13.16
N SER A 70 -6.02 -0.61 12.75
CA SER A 70 -7.27 -0.90 13.48
C SER A 70 -7.63 -2.39 13.57
N LEU A 71 -6.96 -3.25 12.79
CA LEU A 71 -7.11 -4.70 12.80
C LEU A 71 -6.38 -5.38 13.98
N PHE A 72 -5.49 -4.66 14.67
CA PHE A 72 -4.70 -5.19 15.77
C PHE A 72 -5.06 -4.49 17.10
N PRO A 73 -4.98 -5.20 18.24
CA PRO A 73 -5.12 -4.58 19.55
C PRO A 73 -3.93 -3.65 19.84
N GLU A 74 -4.18 -2.56 20.59
CA GLU A 74 -3.20 -1.48 20.84
C GLU A 74 -1.86 -1.96 21.43
N ASN A 75 -1.88 -3.09 22.14
CA ASN A 75 -0.69 -3.66 22.80
C ASN A 75 0.24 -4.45 21.87
N GLU A 76 -0.16 -4.73 20.63
CA GLU A 76 0.65 -5.47 19.64
C GLU A 76 1.13 -4.58 18.47
N HIS A 77 1.00 -3.26 18.61
CA HIS A 77 1.41 -2.32 17.57
C HIS A 77 2.92 -2.08 17.53
N ASP A 78 3.61 -2.88 16.72
CA ASP A 78 4.91 -2.51 16.18
C ASP A 78 4.73 -1.71 14.87
N PHE A 79 5.37 -0.53 14.80
CA PHE A 79 5.35 0.31 13.61
C PHE A 79 5.88 -0.44 12.38
N GLN A 80 6.89 -1.30 12.56
CA GLN A 80 7.52 -2.00 11.45
C GLN A 80 6.59 -3.07 10.86
N THR A 81 5.89 -3.83 11.70
CA THR A 81 4.91 -4.84 11.25
C THR A 81 3.70 -4.19 10.58
N SER A 82 3.22 -3.07 11.12
CA SER A 82 2.14 -2.29 10.53
C SER A 82 2.51 -1.73 9.15
N GLY A 83 3.72 -1.19 9.01
CA GLY A 83 4.24 -0.69 7.73
C GLY A 83 4.36 -1.80 6.68
N LEU A 84 4.89 -2.97 7.08
CA LEU A 84 5.01 -4.14 6.22
C LEU A 84 3.64 -4.64 5.75
N LEU A 85 2.68 -4.80 6.67
CA LEU A 85 1.33 -5.25 6.36
C LEU A 85 0.59 -4.25 5.47
N THR A 86 0.72 -2.96 5.75
CA THR A 86 0.16 -1.89 4.92
C THR A 86 0.68 -1.99 3.49
N GLY A 87 2.00 -2.14 3.32
CA GLY A 87 2.62 -2.30 2.00
C GLY A 87 2.16 -3.57 1.29
N ALA A 88 2.08 -4.69 2.01
CA ALA A 88 1.62 -5.96 1.46
C ALA A 88 0.15 -5.91 1.00
N ILE A 89 -0.74 -5.37 1.83
CA ILE A 89 -2.17 -5.25 1.52
C ILE A 89 -2.39 -4.28 0.35
N SER A 90 -1.77 -3.09 0.39
CA SER A 90 -1.87 -2.11 -0.70
C SER A 90 -1.37 -2.67 -2.02
N SER A 91 -0.25 -3.41 -1.99
CA SER A 91 0.29 -4.11 -3.15
C SER A 91 -0.68 -5.16 -3.67
N LEU A 92 -1.22 -6.00 -2.78
CA LEU A 92 -2.14 -7.07 -3.13
C LEU A 92 -3.38 -6.52 -3.82
N ILE A 93 -4.00 -5.47 -3.26
CA ILE A 93 -5.19 -4.82 -3.83
C ILE A 93 -4.85 -4.24 -5.20
N SER A 94 -3.78 -3.45 -5.29
CA SER A 94 -3.39 -2.77 -6.53
C SER A 94 -3.02 -3.75 -7.65
N TYR A 95 -2.21 -4.76 -7.36
CA TYR A 95 -1.80 -5.77 -8.34
C TYR A 95 -2.97 -6.66 -8.77
N THR A 96 -3.88 -7.01 -7.85
CA THR A 96 -5.07 -7.80 -8.20
C THR A 96 -5.97 -7.00 -9.15
N CYS A 97 -6.21 -5.71 -8.86
CA CYS A 97 -6.95 -4.83 -9.76
C CYS A 97 -6.29 -4.72 -11.13
N LEU A 98 -4.96 -4.52 -11.18
CA LEU A 98 -4.19 -4.46 -12.42
C LEU A 98 -4.29 -5.75 -13.23
N LEU A 99 -4.18 -6.90 -12.58
CA LEU A 99 -4.26 -8.21 -13.22
C LEU A 99 -5.65 -8.45 -13.82
N VAL A 100 -6.71 -8.13 -13.07
CA VAL A 100 -8.09 -8.25 -13.55
C VAL A 100 -8.34 -7.31 -14.74
N THR A 101 -7.90 -6.05 -14.65
CA THR A 101 -8.02 -5.11 -15.76
C THR A 101 -7.25 -5.59 -16.99
N TYR A 102 -6.03 -6.09 -16.81
CA TYR A 102 -5.22 -6.63 -17.91
C TYR A 102 -5.93 -7.76 -18.64
N TRP A 103 -6.54 -8.71 -17.92
CA TRP A 103 -7.29 -9.81 -18.52
C TRP A 103 -8.57 -9.39 -19.22
N LEU A 104 -9.31 -8.46 -18.63
CA LEU A 104 -10.59 -8.01 -19.16
C LEU A 104 -10.47 -6.86 -20.17
N LYS A 105 -9.24 -6.35 -20.42
CA LYS A 105 -8.96 -5.20 -21.31
C LYS A 105 -9.84 -3.99 -21.02
N ILE A 106 -10.00 -3.71 -19.72
CA ILE A 106 -10.84 -2.63 -19.23
C ILE A 106 -10.10 -1.29 -19.38
N ASP A 107 -10.83 -0.18 -19.58
CA ASP A 107 -10.25 1.17 -19.65
C ASP A 107 -9.79 1.69 -18.27
N PHE A 108 -8.95 2.72 -18.29
CA PHE A 108 -8.38 3.33 -17.08
C PHE A 108 -9.43 3.81 -16.07
N GLU A 109 -10.53 4.39 -16.53
CA GLU A 109 -11.60 4.90 -15.67
C GLU A 109 -12.23 3.79 -14.82
N TYR A 110 -12.52 2.65 -15.45
CA TYR A 110 -13.08 1.48 -14.76
C TYR A 110 -12.05 0.79 -13.87
N HIS A 111 -10.76 0.82 -14.21
CA HIS A 111 -9.69 0.37 -13.32
C HIS A 111 -9.68 1.19 -12.03
N LEU A 112 -9.74 2.52 -12.14
CA LEU A 112 -9.83 3.39 -10.97
C LEU A 112 -11.10 3.14 -10.15
N MET A 113 -12.26 2.98 -10.80
CA MET A 113 -13.51 2.66 -10.10
C MET A 113 -13.43 1.33 -9.35
N MET A 114 -12.87 0.29 -9.98
CA MET A 114 -12.67 -1.03 -9.35
C MET A 114 -11.77 -0.91 -8.12
N LEU A 115 -10.65 -0.20 -8.26
CA LEU A 115 -9.69 -0.01 -7.20
C LEU A 115 -10.28 0.76 -6.01
N VAL A 116 -11.00 1.85 -6.27
CA VAL A 116 -11.73 2.62 -5.24
C VAL A 116 -12.82 1.76 -4.59
N SER A 117 -13.53 0.94 -5.36
CA SER A 117 -14.60 0.09 -4.82
C SER A 117 -14.05 -1.00 -3.89
N ILE A 118 -12.94 -1.64 -4.28
CA ILE A 118 -12.28 -2.65 -3.44
C ILE A 118 -11.73 -2.01 -2.16
N GLU A 119 -11.12 -0.83 -2.27
CA GLU A 119 -10.65 -0.09 -1.09
C GLU A 119 -11.78 0.30 -0.16
N ALA A 120 -12.90 0.79 -0.70
CA ALA A 120 -14.07 1.12 0.11
C ALA A 120 -14.58 -0.11 0.89
N VAL A 121 -14.63 -1.28 0.25
CA VAL A 121 -15.01 -2.54 0.89
C VAL A 121 -14.01 -2.94 1.98
N PHE A 122 -12.70 -2.80 1.71
CA PHE A 122 -11.65 -3.11 2.69
C PHE A 122 -11.71 -2.18 3.91
N ILE A 123 -11.89 -0.88 3.70
CA ILE A 123 -12.03 0.10 4.79
C ILE A 123 -13.29 -0.21 5.62
N LEU A 124 -14.42 -0.50 4.97
CA LEU A 124 -15.65 -0.90 5.67
C LEU A 124 -15.43 -2.17 6.51
N PHE A 125 -14.71 -3.15 5.97
CA PHE A 125 -14.33 -4.35 6.71
C PHE A 125 -13.48 -4.02 7.93
N CYS A 126 -12.44 -3.19 7.80
CA CYS A 126 -11.60 -2.75 8.92
C CYS A 126 -12.42 -2.07 10.02
N ILE A 127 -13.33 -1.16 9.64
CA ILE A 127 -14.21 -0.47 10.59
C ILE A 127 -15.11 -1.46 11.34
N VAL A 128 -15.80 -2.35 10.61
CA VAL A 128 -16.70 -3.35 11.22
C VAL A 128 -15.92 -4.30 12.14
N TYR A 129 -14.75 -4.76 11.70
CA TYR A 129 -13.89 -5.64 12.48
C TYR A 129 -13.42 -4.96 13.78
N HIS A 130 -12.99 -3.71 13.70
CA HIS A 130 -12.56 -2.93 14.86
C HIS A 130 -13.67 -2.82 15.92
N TYR A 131 -14.90 -2.52 15.51
CA TYR A 131 -16.03 -2.40 16.44
C TYR A 131 -16.50 -3.75 17.01
N THR A 132 -16.39 -4.84 16.25
CA THR A 132 -16.93 -6.15 16.66
C THR A 132 -15.94 -6.96 17.49
N GLN A 133 -14.65 -6.88 17.20
CA GLN A 133 -13.63 -7.75 17.82
C GLN A 133 -12.65 -6.96 18.70
N VAL A 134 -12.15 -5.81 18.24
CA VAL A 134 -11.05 -5.10 18.92
C VAL A 134 -11.57 -4.22 20.07
N ALA A 135 -12.60 -3.41 19.82
CA ALA A 135 -13.21 -2.54 20.83
C ALA A 135 -13.72 -3.27 22.10
N PRO A 136 -14.36 -4.46 22.04
CA PRO A 136 -14.76 -5.18 23.25
C PRO A 136 -13.58 -5.83 23.99
N LEU A 137 -12.51 -6.25 23.29
CA LEU A 137 -11.31 -6.80 23.93
C LEU A 137 -10.57 -5.74 24.76
N ASN A 138 -10.50 -4.50 24.28
CA ASN A 138 -9.84 -3.40 25.01
C ASN A 138 -10.63 -2.95 26.27
N LYS A 139 -11.94 -3.26 26.36
CA LYS A 139 -12.74 -2.98 27.57
C LYS A 139 -12.55 -4.02 28.68
N ASN A 140 -12.02 -5.19 28.35
CA ASN A 140 -11.87 -6.33 29.25
C ASN A 140 -10.41 -6.57 29.69
N ALA A 141 -9.47 -5.80 29.14
CA ALA A 141 -8.06 -5.75 29.56
C ALA A 141 -7.85 -4.66 30.63
#